data_AF-A0A0A0HUP0-F1
#
_entry.id   AF-A0A0A0HUP0-F1
#
_cell.length_a   1.000
_cell.length_b   1.000
_cell.length_c   1.000
_cell.angle_alpha   90.00
_cell.angle_beta   90.00
_cell.angle_gamma   90.00
#
_symmetry.space_group_name_H-M   'P 1'
#
loop_
_entity.id
_entity.type
_entity.pdbx_description
1 polymer ?
#
loop_
_entity_poly.entity_id
_entity_poly.type
_entity_poly.pdbx_seq_one_letter_code
_entity_poly.pdbx_strand_id
1 'polypeptide(L)'
;MKNSLKTILIMDISLILIIKFLNIFFNLYILIGKINQRFVVTFLILMLIIISLIYFNNSNHKKLKQVYKFISCVFIIPILLFWMIPMNEDCYFYFKSPDNSKTLVAEEHSFLLFGRSYFYEKKYHILIKSLPYCIDIDDGIRIFSLNEYKIKWIDNNTVYLEYDSGCGLYSDITIKLP
;
A
#
# COMPACT_ATOMS: atom_id res chain seq x y z
N MET A 1 13.04 -7.92 -30.73
CA MET A 1 13.28 -8.22 -29.30
C MET A 1 13.89 -7.07 -28.51
N LYS A 2 14.98 -6.42 -28.95
CA LYS A 2 15.60 -5.32 -28.18
C LYS A 2 14.71 -4.07 -28.07
N ASN A 3 14.03 -3.70 -29.15
CA ASN A 3 13.10 -2.56 -29.16
C ASN A 3 11.87 -2.80 -28.27
N SER A 4 11.30 -4.02 -28.28
CA SER A 4 10.16 -4.36 -27.42
C SER A 4 10.52 -4.33 -25.93
N LEU A 5 11.69 -4.86 -25.54
CA LEU A 5 12.16 -4.77 -24.15
C LEU A 5 12.38 -3.32 -23.69
N LYS A 6 12.91 -2.47 -24.57
CA LYS A 6 13.07 -1.03 -24.28
C LYS A 6 11.72 -0.37 -24.04
N THR A 7 10.71 -0.67 -24.86
CA THR A 7 9.36 -0.12 -24.68
C THR A 7 8.76 -0.54 -23.33
N ILE A 8 8.89 -1.82 -22.95
CA ILE A 8 8.37 -2.31 -21.65
C ILE A 8 9.06 -1.60 -20.48
N LEU A 9 10.39 -1.44 -20.52
CA LEU A 9 11.13 -0.69 -19.49
C LEU A 9 10.62 0.74 -19.32
N ILE A 10 10.35 1.43 -20.45
CA ILE A 10 9.82 2.79 -20.41
C ILE A 10 8.42 2.79 -19.78
N MET A 11 7.55 1.85 -20.17
CA MET A 11 6.20 1.73 -19.60
C MET A 11 6.23 1.48 -18.08
N ASP A 12 7.08 0.57 -17.61
CA ASP A 12 7.23 0.29 -16.17
C ASP A 12 7.71 1.53 -15.40
N ILE A 13 8.71 2.25 -15.92
CA ILE A 13 9.21 3.50 -15.31
C ILE A 13 8.10 4.55 -15.29
N SER A 14 7.37 4.73 -16.39
CA SER A 14 6.26 5.66 -16.48
C SER A 14 5.17 5.34 -15.47
N LEU A 15 4.83 4.06 -15.27
CA LEU A 15 3.84 3.65 -14.29
C LEU A 15 4.27 3.99 -12.85
N ILE A 16 5.53 3.72 -12.49
CA ILE A 16 6.07 4.10 -11.17
C ILE A 16 6.00 5.62 -10.96
N LEU A 17 6.32 6.41 -12.00
CA LEU A 17 6.24 7.87 -11.92
C LEU A 17 4.79 8.35 -11.77
N ILE A 18 3.84 7.77 -12.48
CA ILE A 18 2.41 8.08 -12.35
C ILE A 18 1.93 7.79 -10.92
N ILE A 19 2.31 6.65 -10.33
CA ILE A 19 1.96 6.32 -8.95
C ILE A 19 2.50 7.37 -7.99
N LYS A 20 3.78 7.76 -8.13
CA LYS A 20 4.37 8.82 -7.30
C LYS A 20 3.67 10.16 -7.47
N PHE A 21 3.31 10.51 -8.70
CA PHE A 21 2.54 11.72 -9.01
C PHE A 21 1.17 11.70 -8.31
N LEU A 22 0.44 10.58 -8.37
CA LEU A 22 -0.84 10.42 -7.68
C LEU A 22 -0.72 10.59 -6.16
N ASN A 23 0.31 9.99 -5.56
CA ASN A 23 0.58 10.12 -4.12
C ASN A 23 0.84 11.58 -3.73
N ILE A 24 1.73 12.27 -4.44
CA ILE A 24 2.23 13.60 -4.07
C ILE A 24 1.16 14.68 -4.28
N PHE A 25 0.47 14.65 -5.41
CA PHE A 25 -0.42 15.75 -5.81
C PHE A 25 -1.88 15.53 -5.38
N PHE A 26 -2.30 14.27 -5.18
CA PHE A 26 -3.71 13.96 -4.90
C PHE A 26 -3.93 13.15 -3.63
N ASN A 27 -2.86 12.74 -2.92
CA ASN A 27 -2.93 11.80 -1.79
C ASN A 27 -3.71 10.52 -2.14
N LEU A 28 -3.57 10.06 -3.38
CA LEU A 28 -4.21 8.86 -3.91
C LEU A 28 -3.21 7.72 -3.94
N TYR A 29 -3.59 6.60 -3.35
CA TYR A 29 -2.80 5.38 -3.26
C TYR A 29 -3.53 4.23 -3.95
N ILE A 30 -2.77 3.29 -4.50
CA ILE A 30 -3.30 2.05 -5.09
C ILE A 30 -3.64 1.04 -4.00
N LEU A 31 -4.85 0.48 -4.09
CA LEU A 31 -5.31 -0.67 -3.32
C LEU A 31 -6.08 -1.61 -4.26
N ILE A 32 -5.49 -2.76 -4.61
CA ILE A 32 -6.12 -3.75 -5.48
C ILE A 32 -6.59 -4.92 -4.60
N GLY A 33 -7.88 -4.91 -4.25
CA GLY A 33 -8.44 -5.88 -3.30
C GLY A 33 -7.87 -5.68 -1.90
N LYS A 34 -6.91 -6.53 -1.49
CA LYS A 34 -6.15 -6.38 -0.23
C LYS A 34 -4.67 -6.04 -0.48
N ILE A 35 -4.26 -5.90 -1.74
CA ILE A 35 -2.87 -5.65 -2.11
C ILE A 35 -2.60 -4.16 -2.01
N ASN A 36 -1.77 -3.77 -1.04
CA ASN A 36 -1.36 -2.39 -0.83
C ASN A 36 -0.42 -1.88 -1.95
N GLN A 37 -0.29 -0.56 -2.04
CA GLN A 37 0.59 0.06 -3.03
C GLN A 37 2.05 -0.35 -2.87
N ARG A 38 2.52 -0.60 -1.65
CA ARG A 38 3.91 -1.00 -1.39
C ARG A 38 4.24 -2.30 -2.13
N PHE A 39 3.33 -3.27 -2.10
CA PHE A 39 3.45 -4.51 -2.85
C PHE A 39 3.53 -4.23 -4.36
N VAL A 40 2.60 -3.44 -4.90
CA VAL A 40 2.55 -3.10 -6.34
C VAL A 40 3.85 -2.43 -6.80
N VAL A 41 4.32 -1.41 -6.08
CA VAL A 41 5.56 -0.69 -6.44
C VAL A 41 6.77 -1.61 -6.35
N THR A 42 6.84 -2.48 -5.33
CA THR A 42 7.95 -3.43 -5.20
C THR A 42 7.95 -4.45 -6.33
N PHE A 43 6.78 -4.95 -6.72
CA PHE A 43 6.63 -5.82 -7.89
C PHE A 43 7.13 -5.13 -9.17
N LEU A 44 6.76 -3.88 -9.40
CA LEU A 44 7.24 -3.10 -10.56
C LEU A 44 8.76 -2.90 -10.54
N ILE A 45 9.36 -2.67 -9.37
CA ILE A 45 10.82 -2.57 -9.22
C ILE A 45 11.50 -3.91 -9.55
N LEU A 46 10.95 -5.04 -9.08
CA LEU A 46 11.48 -6.36 -9.40
C LEU A 46 11.42 -6.65 -10.91
N MET A 47 10.29 -6.32 -11.55
CA MET A 47 10.13 -6.43 -13.00
C MET A 47 11.16 -5.56 -13.74
N LEU A 48 11.36 -4.32 -13.30
CA LEU A 48 12.36 -3.42 -13.87
C LEU A 48 13.78 -4.01 -13.81
N ILE A 49 14.16 -4.61 -12.68
CA ILE A 49 15.47 -5.27 -12.51
C ILE A 49 15.61 -6.47 -13.45
N ILE A 50 14.60 -7.35 -13.50
CA ILE A 50 14.61 -8.57 -14.32
C ILE A 50 14.69 -8.22 -15.82
N ILE A 51 13.86 -7.28 -16.28
CA ILE A 51 13.86 -6.87 -17.70
C ILE A 51 15.18 -6.18 -18.05
N SER A 52 15.74 -5.36 -17.14
CA SER A 52 17.05 -4.76 -17.33
C SER A 52 18.15 -5.81 -17.46
N LEU A 53 18.12 -6.85 -16.61
CA LEU A 53 19.05 -7.98 -16.72
C LEU A 53 18.96 -8.66 -18.09
N ILE A 54 17.75 -8.95 -18.58
CA ILE A 54 17.54 -9.58 -19.89
C ILE A 54 18.05 -8.68 -21.02
N TYR A 55 17.72 -7.38 -20.95
CA TYR A 55 18.14 -6.39 -21.95
C TYR A 55 19.66 -6.26 -22.04
N PHE A 56 20.35 -6.14 -20.90
CA PHE A 56 21.81 -6.00 -20.84
C PHE A 56 22.56 -7.32 -21.01
N ASN A 57 21.96 -8.47 -20.70
CA ASN A 57 22.56 -9.79 -20.96
C ASN A 57 22.78 -10.03 -22.47
N ASN A 58 21.92 -9.44 -23.30
CA ASN A 58 21.99 -9.43 -24.77
C ASN A 58 22.92 -8.33 -25.33
N SER A 59 23.66 -7.62 -24.48
CA SER A 59 24.64 -6.62 -24.91
C SER A 59 25.99 -7.27 -25.21
N ASN A 60 26.69 -6.77 -26.25
CA ASN A 60 28.04 -7.24 -26.61
C ASN A 60 29.11 -6.79 -25.59
N HIS A 61 28.78 -5.88 -24.67
CA HIS A 61 29.73 -5.33 -23.71
C HIS A 61 29.85 -6.21 -22.45
N LYS A 62 30.87 -7.10 -22.43
CA LYS A 62 31.14 -8.03 -21.32
C LYS A 62 31.23 -7.35 -19.94
N LYS A 63 31.90 -6.20 -19.83
CA LYS A 63 32.04 -5.46 -18.56
C LYS A 63 30.69 -4.93 -18.04
N LEU A 64 29.89 -4.32 -18.91
CA LEU A 64 28.55 -3.83 -18.55
C LEU A 64 27.65 -4.97 -18.06
N LYS A 65 27.72 -6.13 -18.71
CA LYS A 65 26.97 -7.32 -18.31
C LYS A 65 27.32 -7.81 -16.89
N GLN A 66 28.60 -7.79 -16.52
CA GLN A 66 29.02 -8.16 -15.15
C GLN A 66 28.53 -7.15 -14.11
N VAL A 67 28.63 -5.86 -14.41
CA VAL A 67 28.18 -4.79 -13.49
C VAL A 67 26.67 -4.90 -13.23
N TYR A 68 25.84 -5.07 -14.26
CA TYR A 68 24.40 -5.21 -14.07
C TYR A 68 24.02 -6.46 -13.29
N LYS A 69 24.71 -7.58 -13.51
CA LYS A 69 24.51 -8.81 -12.71
C LYS A 69 24.84 -8.58 -11.24
N PHE A 70 25.96 -7.93 -10.96
CA PHE A 70 26.36 -7.61 -9.59
C PHE A 70 25.34 -6.71 -8.90
N ILE A 71 24.99 -5.58 -9.55
CA ILE A 71 23.97 -4.64 -9.04
C ILE A 71 22.66 -5.38 -8.77
N SER A 72 22.19 -6.18 -9.73
CA SER A 72 20.90 -6.88 -9.56
C SER A 72 20.94 -7.90 -8.43
N CYS A 73 22.03 -8.66 -8.25
CA CYS A 73 22.17 -9.54 -7.09
C CYS A 73 22.13 -8.76 -5.76
N VAL A 74 22.84 -7.63 -5.69
CA VAL A 74 22.88 -6.77 -4.50
C VAL A 74 21.50 -6.22 -4.14
N PHE A 75 20.63 -5.97 -5.12
CA PHE A 75 19.27 -5.45 -4.85
C PHE A 75 18.21 -6.54 -4.70
N ILE A 76 18.26 -7.62 -5.48
CA ILE A 76 17.25 -8.70 -5.45
C ILE A 76 17.29 -9.44 -4.11
N ILE A 77 18.48 -9.79 -3.62
CA ILE A 77 18.63 -10.60 -2.40
C ILE A 77 18.02 -9.89 -1.18
N PRO A 78 18.35 -8.62 -0.87
CA PRO A 78 17.73 -7.91 0.24
C PRO A 78 16.24 -7.71 0.08
N ILE A 79 15.75 -7.43 -1.14
CA ILE A 79 14.31 -7.30 -1.39
C ILE A 79 13.62 -8.62 -1.02
N LEU A 80 14.08 -9.75 -1.56
CA LEU A 80 13.50 -11.06 -1.25
C LEU A 80 13.60 -11.42 0.24
N LEU A 81 14.74 -11.13 0.89
CA LEU A 81 14.89 -11.36 2.34
C LEU A 81 13.92 -10.50 3.15
N PHE A 82 13.71 -9.24 2.76
CA PHE A 82 12.75 -8.36 3.42
C PHE A 82 11.31 -8.88 3.28
N TRP A 83 10.98 -9.52 2.16
CA TRP A 83 9.69 -10.21 1.95
C TRP A 83 9.52 -11.49 2.79
N MET A 84 10.62 -12.12 3.22
CA MET A 84 10.56 -13.33 4.06
C MET A 84 10.38 -13.02 5.54
N ILE A 85 10.61 -11.77 5.97
CA ILE A 85 10.26 -11.36 7.32
C ILE A 85 8.74 -11.33 7.37
N PRO A 86 8.06 -12.07 8.28
CA PRO A 86 6.63 -11.96 8.49
C PRO A 86 6.34 -10.56 9.05
N MET A 87 6.28 -9.59 8.14
CA MET A 87 5.72 -8.28 8.38
C MET A 87 4.23 -8.55 8.52
N ASN A 88 3.74 -8.32 9.73
CA ASN A 88 2.33 -8.34 10.04
C ASN A 88 1.57 -7.57 8.95
N GLU A 89 0.83 -8.30 8.11
CA GLU A 89 0.26 -7.71 6.88
C GLU A 89 -0.75 -6.63 7.24
N ASP A 90 -0.72 -5.54 6.47
CA ASP A 90 -1.72 -4.48 6.52
C ASP A 90 -3.09 -5.08 6.20
N CYS A 91 -4.04 -4.94 7.12
CA CYS A 91 -5.40 -5.44 6.94
C CYS A 91 -6.32 -4.29 6.52
N TYR A 92 -7.14 -4.54 5.51
CA TYR A 92 -8.06 -3.54 4.95
C TYR A 92 -9.51 -3.91 5.23
N PHE A 93 -10.24 -2.99 5.84
CA PHE A 93 -11.66 -3.11 6.19
C PHE A 93 -12.48 -2.08 5.44
N TYR A 94 -13.64 -2.48 4.95
CA TYR A 94 -14.48 -1.67 4.06
C TYR A 94 -15.84 -1.41 4.70
N PHE A 95 -16.21 -0.13 4.80
CA PHE A 95 -17.48 0.31 5.35
C PHE A 95 -18.20 1.14 4.30
N LYS A 96 -19.34 0.65 3.81
CA LYS A 96 -20.15 1.35 2.82
C LYS A 96 -21.14 2.29 3.51
N SER A 97 -21.30 3.48 2.94
CA SER A 97 -22.37 4.42 3.30
C SER A 97 -23.76 3.81 3.05
N PRO A 98 -24.81 4.30 3.73
CA PRO A 98 -26.17 3.76 3.60
C PRO A 98 -26.71 3.73 2.17
N ASP A 99 -26.34 4.73 1.36
CA ASP A 99 -26.74 4.84 -0.06
C ASP A 99 -25.71 4.22 -1.03
N ASN A 100 -24.64 3.62 -0.51
CA ASN A 100 -23.50 3.08 -1.26
C ASN A 100 -22.72 4.12 -2.10
N SER A 101 -22.92 5.42 -1.90
CA SER A 101 -22.22 6.47 -2.66
C SER A 101 -20.74 6.59 -2.28
N LYS A 102 -20.44 6.41 -1.00
CA LYS A 102 -19.09 6.47 -0.42
C LYS A 102 -18.72 5.18 0.31
N THR A 103 -17.42 4.92 0.40
CA THR A 103 -16.88 3.80 1.17
C THR A 103 -15.66 4.28 1.95
N LEU A 104 -15.74 4.16 3.28
CA LEU A 104 -14.61 4.32 4.18
C LEU A 104 -13.78 3.03 4.14
N VAL A 105 -12.47 3.17 4.05
CA VAL A 105 -11.51 2.08 4.14
C VAL A 105 -10.63 2.33 5.36
N ALA A 106 -10.59 1.38 6.29
CA ALA A 106 -9.63 1.38 7.39
C ALA A 106 -8.48 0.44 7.03
N GLU A 107 -7.26 0.95 7.02
CA GLU A 107 -6.03 0.18 7.01
C GLU A 107 -5.60 -0.03 8.45
N GLU A 108 -5.32 -1.27 8.82
CA GLU A 108 -4.80 -1.63 10.12
C GLU A 108 -3.40 -2.22 9.95
N HIS A 109 -2.43 -1.56 10.57
CA HIS A 109 -1.04 -1.94 10.63
C HIS A 109 -0.67 -2.27 12.07
N SER A 110 0.11 -3.32 12.29
CA SER A 110 0.63 -3.62 13.62
C SER A 110 2.03 -4.18 13.48
N PHE A 111 3.02 -3.59 14.13
CA PHE A 111 4.40 -4.06 14.07
C PHE A 111 5.01 -4.04 15.47
N LEU A 112 5.48 -5.22 15.91
CA LEU A 112 5.96 -5.44 17.28
C LEU A 112 4.88 -5.04 18.31
N LEU A 113 5.07 -3.93 19.01
CA LEU A 113 4.17 -3.37 20.03
C LEU A 113 3.47 -2.09 19.56
N PHE A 114 3.51 -1.78 18.26
CA PHE A 114 2.90 -0.58 17.71
C PHE A 114 1.71 -0.94 16.83
N GLY A 115 0.51 -0.54 17.23
CA GLY A 115 -0.72 -0.67 16.45
C GLY A 115 -1.11 0.68 15.87
N ARG A 116 -1.44 0.74 14.58
CA ARG A 116 -1.92 1.96 13.95
C ARG A 116 -2.98 1.66 12.92
N SER A 117 -4.01 2.49 12.90
CA SER A 117 -5.02 2.47 11.86
C SER A 117 -5.08 3.78 11.10
N TYR A 118 -5.05 3.71 9.77
CA TYR A 118 -5.21 4.84 8.88
C TYR A 118 -6.55 4.76 8.15
N PHE A 119 -7.12 5.91 7.84
CA PHE A 119 -8.41 5.98 7.16
C PHE A 119 -8.29 6.56 5.76
N TYR A 120 -9.07 5.98 4.86
CA TYR A 120 -9.12 6.38 3.47
C TYR A 120 -10.54 6.39 2.94
N GLU A 121 -10.77 7.17 1.90
CA GLU A 121 -11.97 7.05 1.08
C GLU A 121 -11.66 6.24 -0.18
N LYS A 122 -12.48 5.24 -0.50
CA LYS A 122 -12.36 4.50 -1.76
C LYS A 122 -12.74 5.39 -2.95
N LYS A 123 -11.87 5.49 -3.94
CA LYS A 123 -12.08 6.20 -5.20
C LYS A 123 -11.79 5.30 -6.39
N TYR A 124 -12.58 5.42 -7.47
CA TYR A 124 -12.28 4.79 -8.77
C TYR A 124 -11.88 3.30 -8.71
N HIS A 125 -12.53 2.53 -7.84
CA HIS A 125 -12.33 1.10 -7.56
C HIS A 125 -10.98 0.69 -6.96
N ILE A 126 -9.86 1.06 -7.57
CA ILE A 126 -8.49 0.63 -7.19
C ILE A 126 -7.71 1.70 -6.44
N LEU A 127 -8.28 2.88 -6.25
CA LEU A 127 -7.63 3.99 -5.56
C LEU A 127 -8.27 4.20 -4.20
N ILE A 128 -7.45 4.62 -3.25
CA ILE A 128 -7.88 5.09 -1.95
C ILE A 128 -7.27 6.46 -1.71
N LYS A 129 -8.07 7.40 -1.21
CA LYS A 129 -7.64 8.76 -0.88
C LYS A 129 -7.41 8.86 0.61
N SER A 130 -6.21 9.23 1.03
CA SER A 130 -5.89 9.38 2.45
C SER A 130 -6.75 10.46 3.11
N LEU A 131 -7.25 10.16 4.31
CA LEU A 131 -7.96 11.08 5.18
C LEU A 131 -7.05 11.49 6.34
N PRO A 132 -7.21 12.70 6.90
CA PRO A 132 -6.34 13.23 7.96
C PRO A 132 -6.71 12.66 9.34
N TYR A 133 -7.07 11.38 9.41
CA TYR A 133 -7.45 10.69 10.64
C TYR A 133 -6.58 9.44 10.79
N CYS A 134 -6.11 9.20 12.01
CA CYS A 134 -5.44 7.97 12.39
C CYS A 134 -5.78 7.62 13.83
N ILE A 135 -5.70 6.33 14.14
CA ILE A 135 -5.76 5.81 15.51
C ILE A 135 -4.40 5.17 15.78
N ASP A 136 -3.75 5.61 16.85
CA ASP A 136 -2.51 5.03 17.35
C ASP A 136 -2.82 4.29 18.64
N ILE A 137 -2.31 3.07 18.76
CA ILE A 137 -2.53 2.21 19.91
C ILE A 137 -1.21 1.56 20.29
N ASP A 138 -0.94 1.59 21.58
CA ASP A 138 0.17 0.86 22.14
C ASP A 138 -0.11 -0.66 22.14
N ASP A 139 0.92 -1.45 22.41
CA ASP A 139 0.87 -2.92 22.50
C ASP A 139 0.48 -3.69 21.23
N GLY A 140 0.48 -3.02 20.06
CA GLY A 140 0.30 -3.69 18.78
C GLY A 140 -1.13 -4.19 18.52
N ILE A 141 -2.09 -3.71 19.30
CA ILE A 141 -3.51 -4.10 19.24
C ILE A 141 -4.10 -3.78 17.88
N ARG A 142 -4.95 -4.69 17.41
CA ARG A 142 -5.61 -4.67 16.11
C ARG A 142 -7.13 -4.58 16.27
N ILE A 143 -7.63 -3.37 16.55
CA ILE A 143 -9.06 -3.08 16.78
C ILE A 143 -9.95 -3.75 15.75
N PHE A 144 -9.66 -3.54 14.46
CA PHE A 144 -10.53 -3.96 13.37
C PHE A 144 -10.45 -5.47 13.15
N SER A 145 -9.26 -6.07 13.25
CA SER A 145 -9.11 -7.53 13.18
C SER A 145 -9.78 -8.25 14.36
N LEU A 146 -9.78 -7.62 15.55
CA LEU A 146 -10.41 -8.17 16.77
C LEU A 146 -11.90 -7.86 16.88
N ASN A 147 -12.47 -7.07 15.95
CA ASN A 147 -13.85 -6.55 16.02
C ASN A 147 -14.14 -5.74 17.30
N GLU A 148 -13.13 -5.06 17.84
CA GLU A 148 -13.23 -4.21 19.05
C GLU A 148 -13.67 -2.78 18.71
N TYR A 149 -14.61 -2.65 17.78
CA TYR A 149 -15.15 -1.37 17.35
C TYR A 149 -16.65 -1.41 17.09
N LYS A 150 -17.27 -0.24 17.17
CA LYS A 150 -18.63 0.02 16.69
C LYS A 150 -18.57 1.15 15.69
N ILE A 151 -19.17 0.93 14.53
CA ILE A 151 -19.22 1.91 13.45
C ILE A 151 -20.67 2.27 13.14
N LYS A 152 -20.95 3.57 13.00
CA LYS A 152 -22.27 4.09 12.63
C LYS A 152 -22.12 5.24 11.64
N TRP A 153 -22.78 5.13 10.49
CA TRP A 153 -22.94 6.26 9.60
C TRP A 153 -23.96 7.24 10.21
N ILE A 154 -23.56 8.51 10.38
CA ILE A 154 -24.44 9.60 10.82
C ILE A 154 -25.26 10.09 9.62
N ASP A 155 -24.58 10.22 8.48
CA ASP A 155 -25.15 10.58 7.17
C ASP A 155 -24.33 9.85 6.07
N ASN A 156 -24.49 10.19 4.79
CA ASN A 156 -23.78 9.49 3.70
C ASN A 156 -22.27 9.81 3.61
N ASN A 157 -21.82 10.84 4.33
CA ASN A 157 -20.45 11.36 4.28
C ASN A 157 -19.74 11.32 5.64
N THR A 158 -20.45 11.05 6.73
CA THR A 158 -19.91 11.15 8.08
C THR A 158 -20.09 9.84 8.83
N VAL A 159 -18.99 9.34 9.38
CA VAL A 159 -18.92 8.09 10.14
C VAL A 159 -18.52 8.39 11.57
N TYR A 160 -19.26 7.86 12.53
CA TYR A 160 -18.86 7.74 13.92
C TYR A 160 -18.25 6.36 14.14
N LEU A 161 -17.08 6.33 14.76
CA LEU A 161 -16.36 5.11 15.12
C LEU A 161 -16.03 5.18 16.61
N GLU A 162 -16.46 4.18 17.36
CA GLU A 162 -16.08 3.93 18.75
C GLU A 162 -15.23 2.67 18.78
N TYR A 163 -14.16 2.64 19.57
CA TYR A 163 -13.22 1.52 19.63
C TYR A 163 -12.65 1.33 21.03
N ASP A 164 -12.32 0.07 21.37
CA ASP A 164 -11.55 -0.23 22.58
C ASP A 164 -10.05 -0.06 22.28
N SER A 165 -9.37 0.70 23.13
CA SER A 165 -7.92 0.90 23.05
C SER A 165 -7.13 -0.22 23.75
N GLY A 166 -7.79 -1.26 24.26
CA GLY A 166 -7.18 -2.41 24.92
C GLY A 166 -6.96 -2.24 26.42
N CYS A 167 -7.21 -1.04 26.96
CA CYS A 167 -7.17 -0.77 28.40
C CYS A 167 -8.57 -0.72 29.04
N GLY A 168 -9.62 -1.12 28.30
CA GLY A 168 -11.01 -1.05 28.76
C GLY A 168 -11.61 0.36 28.72
N LEU A 169 -10.89 1.32 28.11
CA LEU A 169 -11.39 2.65 27.82
C LEU A 169 -11.78 2.73 26.35
N TYR A 170 -13.07 2.99 26.12
CA TYR A 170 -13.61 3.27 24.80
C TYR A 170 -13.23 4.69 24.39
N SER A 171 -12.68 4.82 23.19
CA SER A 171 -12.41 6.08 22.53
C SER A 171 -13.28 6.19 21.28
N ASP A 172 -13.53 7.42 20.84
CA ASP A 172 -14.34 7.66 19.66
C ASP A 172 -13.70 8.68 18.72
N ILE A 173 -14.06 8.57 17.45
CA ILE A 173 -13.64 9.48 16.39
C ILE A 173 -14.77 9.65 15.37
N THR A 174 -14.97 10.88 14.92
CA THR A 174 -15.89 11.20 13.82
C THR A 174 -15.09 11.51 12.56
N ILE A 175 -15.29 10.72 11.52
CA ILE A 175 -14.58 10.80 10.25
C ILE A 175 -15.53 11.35 9.18
N LYS A 176 -15.14 12.47 8.55
CA LYS A 176 -15.88 13.06 7.44
C LYS A 176 -15.19 12.79 6.11
N LEU A 177 -15.92 12.19 5.17
CA LEU A 177 -15.47 11.92 3.81
C LEU A 177 -15.81 13.11 2.89
N PRO A 178 -14.83 13.62 2.12
CA PRO A 178 -15.02 14.76 1.22
C PRO A 178 -15.98 14.45 0.06
#